data_AF-A0A7J7Y4C0-F1
#
_entry.id   AF-A0A7J7Y4C0-F1
#
_cell.length_a   1.000
_cell.length_b   1.000
_cell.length_c   1.000
_cell.angle_alpha   90.00
_cell.angle_beta   90.00
_cell.angle_gamma   90.00
#
_symmetry.space_group_name_H-M   'P 1'
#
loop_
_entity.id
_entity.type
_entity.pdbx_description
1 polymer ?
#
loop_
_entity_poly.entity_id
_entity_poly.type
_entity_poly.pdbx_seq_one_letter_code
_entity_poly.pdbx_strand_id
1 'polypeptide(L)'
;MCVGDRSVLPDKFSPENVNDTARETCLNWFFKIASIRELIPRFYVEASILKCNKFLSKMGVSECLPRLTCMIRGIGDPLVSVYARAYLCRVGMEVAPHLKESLNKNFFDFLLTFKQIHGDTVQNHLAVQGVELSSYLPLYSPAMDWIFQCISYHAPENLLTEMMERCKKLGNNALLLNSVMSAFRAEFIATRSLDFIGMIKECSEAGFPKHLLFRSLGLNLALADPPEGDRLQILNEAWKVITKLKNPQDYIDCAEVWAEYTCRHFTKREVNTVLADIIKHMTPDRAFEDSYPQLQSIIKKVIAHFHDFSVLFSVVSSTP
;
A
#
# COMPACT_ATOMS: atom_id res chain seq x y z
N MET A 1 -4.39 46.47 29.87
CA MET A 1 -3.54 45.26 29.93
C MET A 1 -4.35 44.19 30.67
N CYS A 2 -5.13 43.39 29.95
CA CYS A 2 -5.93 42.33 30.57
C CYS A 2 -5.07 41.07 30.63
N VAL A 3 -4.49 40.79 31.80
CA VAL A 3 -3.87 39.51 32.10
C VAL A 3 -5.02 38.53 32.33
N GLY A 4 -5.56 38.00 31.23
CA GLY A 4 -6.51 36.89 31.28
C GLY A 4 -5.82 35.69 31.89
N ASP A 5 -6.42 35.14 32.93
CA ASP A 5 -5.98 33.96 33.66
C ASP A 5 -5.60 32.86 32.66
N ARG A 6 -4.31 32.54 32.56
CA ARG A 6 -3.80 31.49 31.65
C ARG A 6 -4.10 30.13 32.27
N SER A 7 -5.37 29.78 32.38
CA SER A 7 -5.77 28.42 32.73
C SER A 7 -5.40 27.50 31.57
N VAL A 8 -4.55 26.52 31.85
CA VAL A 8 -4.19 25.47 30.89
C VAL A 8 -5.46 24.70 30.57
N LEU A 9 -5.80 24.59 29.28
CA LEU A 9 -6.96 23.82 28.85
C LEU A 9 -6.74 22.32 29.19
N PRO A 10 -7.75 21.63 29.72
CA PRO A 10 -7.68 20.18 29.92
C PRO A 10 -7.44 19.41 28.61
N ASP A 11 -6.84 18.22 28.68
CA ASP A 11 -6.53 17.39 27.49
C ASP A 11 -7.76 17.07 26.62
N LYS A 12 -8.95 17.08 27.20
CA LYS A 12 -10.25 16.84 26.53
C LYS A 12 -11.20 18.02 26.71
N PHE A 13 -10.69 19.24 26.63
CA PHE A 13 -11.52 20.44 26.69
C PHE A 13 -12.61 20.41 25.61
N SER A 14 -13.74 21.03 25.92
CA SER A 14 -14.84 21.24 24.98
C SER A 14 -14.86 22.69 24.51
N PRO A 15 -15.54 23.02 23.39
CA PRO A 15 -15.59 24.40 22.88
C PRO A 15 -16.04 25.43 23.92
N GLU A 16 -16.88 25.01 24.88
CA GLU A 16 -17.38 25.83 25.98
C GLU A 16 -16.27 26.22 26.99
N ASN A 17 -15.16 25.47 27.04
CA ASN A 17 -14.00 25.79 27.88
C ASN A 17 -13.02 26.77 27.22
N VAL A 18 -13.20 27.06 25.93
CA VAL A 18 -12.31 27.95 25.17
C VAL A 18 -12.78 29.39 25.32
N ASN A 19 -11.88 30.29 25.70
CA ASN A 19 -12.18 31.71 25.82
C ASN A 19 -12.56 32.35 24.48
N ASP A 20 -13.31 33.45 24.54
CA ASP A 20 -13.87 34.10 23.35
C ASP A 20 -12.78 34.59 22.38
N THR A 21 -11.66 35.12 22.91
CA THR A 21 -10.54 35.59 22.07
C THR A 21 -9.92 34.47 21.23
N ALA A 22 -9.72 33.29 21.80
CA ALA A 22 -9.19 32.13 21.09
C ALA A 22 -10.21 31.58 20.08
N ARG A 23 -11.50 31.57 20.43
CA ARG A 23 -12.59 31.16 19.54
C ARG A 23 -12.69 32.09 18.33
N GLU A 24 -12.71 33.40 18.56
CA GLU A 24 -12.76 34.42 17.51
C GLU A 24 -11.51 34.37 16.62
N THR A 25 -10.33 34.21 17.22
CA THR A 25 -9.08 34.03 16.46
C THR A 25 -9.19 32.81 15.56
N CYS A 26 -9.57 31.65 16.10
CA CYS A 26 -9.72 30.41 15.34
C CYS A 26 -10.72 30.58 14.18
N LEU A 27 -11.87 31.20 14.43
CA LEU A 27 -12.89 31.46 13.42
C LEU A 27 -12.34 32.37 12.29
N ASN A 28 -11.60 33.42 12.64
CA ASN A 28 -10.95 34.30 11.69
C ASN A 28 -9.91 33.57 10.80
N TRP A 29 -9.19 32.60 11.35
CA TRP A 29 -8.30 31.74 10.54
C TRP A 29 -9.08 30.93 9.52
N PHE A 30 -10.19 30.28 9.92
CA PHE A 30 -11.04 29.54 8.98
C PHE A 30 -11.61 30.44 7.87
N PHE A 31 -12.07 31.66 8.19
CA PHE A 31 -12.53 32.61 7.18
C PHE A 31 -11.43 33.05 6.21
N LYS A 32 -10.24 33.33 6.71
CA LYS A 32 -9.08 33.68 5.87
C LYS A 32 -8.69 32.52 4.94
N ILE A 33 -8.68 31.29 5.45
CA ILE A 33 -8.39 30.10 4.65
C ILE A 33 -9.46 29.88 3.59
N ALA A 34 -10.74 30.03 3.93
CA ALA A 34 -11.84 29.91 2.98
C ALA A 34 -11.75 30.92 1.82
N SER A 35 -11.11 32.07 2.04
CA SER A 35 -10.90 33.11 1.02
C SER A 35 -9.77 32.81 0.01
N ILE A 36 -8.94 31.78 0.26
CA ILE A 36 -7.91 31.34 -0.68
C ILE A 36 -8.59 30.82 -1.96
N ARG A 37 -8.21 31.36 -3.13
CA ARG A 37 -8.85 31.05 -4.41
C ARG A 37 -8.38 29.71 -4.96
N GLU A 38 -7.10 29.41 -4.78
CA GLU A 38 -6.45 28.21 -5.28
C GLU A 38 -6.87 26.99 -4.45
N LEU A 39 -7.38 25.95 -5.13
CA LEU A 39 -7.93 24.77 -4.47
C LEU A 39 -6.90 24.04 -3.59
N ILE A 40 -5.71 23.77 -4.14
CA ILE A 40 -4.68 22.95 -3.48
C ILE A 40 -4.16 23.64 -2.20
N PRO A 41 -3.69 24.90 -2.23
CA PRO A 41 -3.27 25.60 -1.02
C PRO A 41 -4.38 25.69 0.02
N ARG A 42 -5.60 26.06 -0.40
CA ARG A 42 -6.76 26.12 0.50
C ARG A 42 -7.00 24.78 1.21
N PHE A 43 -7.01 23.69 0.45
CA PHE A 43 -7.21 22.35 0.98
C PHE A 43 -6.15 21.97 2.01
N TYR A 44 -4.87 22.14 1.70
CA TYR A 44 -3.79 21.73 2.60
C TYR A 44 -3.74 22.57 3.88
N VAL A 45 -3.92 23.89 3.76
CA VAL A 45 -3.94 24.79 4.92
C VAL A 45 -5.15 24.48 5.81
N GLU A 46 -6.33 24.29 5.23
CA GLU A 46 -7.53 23.94 5.99
C GLU A 46 -7.40 22.57 6.68
N ALA A 47 -6.89 21.56 5.97
CA ALA A 47 -6.65 20.24 6.54
C ALA A 47 -5.61 20.30 7.66
N SER A 48 -4.55 21.13 7.55
CA SER A 48 -3.51 21.25 8.57
C SER A 48 -4.05 21.76 9.92
N ILE A 49 -5.10 22.59 9.90
CA ILE A 49 -5.73 23.13 11.11
C ILE A 49 -7.04 22.41 11.46
N LEU A 50 -7.32 21.23 10.89
CA LEU A 50 -8.59 20.53 11.11
C LEU A 50 -8.89 20.31 12.59
N LYS A 51 -7.86 20.01 13.40
CA LYS A 51 -7.95 19.85 14.87
C LYS A 51 -8.47 21.09 15.59
N CYS A 52 -8.22 22.28 15.04
CA CYS A 52 -8.65 23.56 15.61
C CYS A 52 -10.19 23.74 15.55
N ASN A 53 -10.92 22.92 14.77
CA ASN A 53 -12.39 22.89 14.84
C ASN A 53 -12.91 22.62 16.25
N LYS A 54 -12.14 21.91 17.10
CA LYS A 54 -12.49 21.69 18.51
C LYS A 54 -12.64 22.98 19.32
N PHE A 55 -12.07 24.09 18.85
CA PHE A 55 -12.22 25.40 19.51
C PHE A 55 -13.56 26.05 19.19
N LEU A 56 -14.19 25.64 18.08
CA LEU A 56 -15.41 26.25 17.55
C LEU A 56 -16.64 25.40 17.86
N SER A 57 -16.58 24.09 17.59
CA SER A 57 -17.72 23.20 17.79
C SER A 57 -17.28 21.75 17.98
N LYS A 58 -18.13 20.96 18.67
CA LYS A 58 -17.94 19.52 18.84
C LYS A 58 -18.10 18.75 17.52
N MET A 59 -18.92 19.28 16.61
CA MET A 59 -19.26 18.67 15.31
C MET A 59 -18.42 19.21 14.14
N GLY A 60 -17.56 20.20 14.35
CA GLY A 60 -16.85 20.88 13.26
C GLY A 60 -15.99 19.94 12.45
N VAL A 61 -15.32 18.98 13.10
CA VAL A 61 -14.53 17.95 12.39
C VAL A 61 -15.41 17.01 11.58
N SER A 62 -16.56 16.58 12.11
CA SER A 62 -17.48 15.68 11.41
C SER A 62 -18.14 16.31 10.18
N GLU A 63 -18.25 17.63 10.14
CA GLU A 63 -18.75 18.36 8.96
C GLU A 63 -17.61 18.71 7.99
N CYS A 64 -16.47 19.15 8.52
CA CYS A 64 -15.32 19.57 7.70
C CYS A 64 -14.67 18.40 6.97
N LEU A 65 -14.53 17.23 7.61
CA LEU A 65 -13.84 16.09 7.00
C LEU A 65 -14.54 15.58 5.71
N PRO A 66 -15.87 15.34 5.69
CA PRO A 66 -16.59 15.05 4.45
C PRO A 66 -16.48 16.15 3.40
N ARG A 67 -16.53 17.43 3.79
CA ARG A 67 -16.39 18.57 2.88
C ARG A 67 -15.01 18.59 2.23
N LEU A 68 -13.93 18.40 3.00
CA LEU A 68 -12.56 18.30 2.49
C LEU A 68 -12.41 17.10 1.53
N THR A 69 -13.03 15.95 1.85
CA THR A 69 -13.07 14.82 0.92
C THR A 69 -13.73 15.19 -0.42
N CYS A 70 -14.84 15.94 -0.39
CA CYS A 70 -15.48 16.44 -1.61
C CYS A 70 -14.59 17.44 -2.37
N MET A 71 -13.84 18.30 -1.68
CA MET A 71 -12.94 19.28 -2.32
C MET A 71 -11.85 18.61 -3.16
N ILE A 72 -11.33 17.46 -2.72
CA ILE A 72 -10.28 16.73 -3.46
C ILE A 72 -10.74 16.31 -4.86
N ARG A 73 -12.06 16.14 -5.08
CA ARG A 73 -12.62 15.82 -6.41
C ARG A 73 -12.32 16.90 -7.45
N GLY A 74 -12.04 18.13 -7.03
CA GLY A 74 -11.64 19.22 -7.92
C GLY A 74 -10.16 19.21 -8.32
N ILE A 75 -9.34 18.32 -7.75
CA ILE A 75 -7.93 18.16 -8.12
C ILE A 75 -7.86 17.29 -9.37
N GLY A 76 -7.53 17.89 -10.51
CA GLY A 76 -7.52 17.21 -11.81
C GLY A 76 -6.32 16.29 -12.05
N ASP A 77 -5.19 16.54 -11.39
CA ASP A 77 -4.02 15.65 -11.47
C ASP A 77 -4.22 14.44 -10.54
N PRO A 78 -4.23 13.20 -11.05
CA PRO A 78 -4.53 12.01 -10.25
C PRO A 78 -3.45 11.69 -9.21
N LEU A 79 -2.18 12.02 -9.46
CA LEU A 79 -1.10 11.82 -8.50
C LEU A 79 -1.22 12.82 -7.35
N VAL A 80 -1.42 14.09 -7.65
CA VAL A 80 -1.66 15.12 -6.63
C VAL A 80 -2.93 14.81 -5.83
N SER A 81 -3.98 14.34 -6.50
CA SER A 81 -5.24 13.95 -5.86
C SER A 81 -5.04 12.80 -4.87
N VAL A 82 -4.31 11.75 -5.23
CA VAL A 82 -4.08 10.61 -4.30
C VAL A 82 -3.27 11.02 -3.07
N TYR A 83 -2.26 11.89 -3.22
CA TYR A 83 -1.49 12.39 -2.07
C TYR A 83 -2.32 13.33 -1.19
N ALA A 84 -3.19 14.15 -1.77
CA ALA A 84 -4.15 14.95 -1.00
C ALA A 84 -5.10 14.06 -0.18
N ARG A 85 -5.57 12.95 -0.77
CA ARG A 85 -6.37 11.93 -0.06
C ARG A 85 -5.60 11.28 1.07
N ALA A 86 -4.37 10.83 0.82
CA ALA A 86 -3.52 10.23 1.83
C ALA A 86 -3.27 11.17 3.01
N TYR A 87 -2.98 12.45 2.72
CA TYR A 87 -2.83 13.47 3.75
C TYR A 87 -4.11 13.67 4.57
N LEU A 88 -5.27 13.73 3.91
CA LEU A 88 -6.55 13.85 4.62
C LEU A 88 -6.84 12.62 5.48
N CYS A 89 -6.54 11.41 5.01
CA CYS A 89 -6.65 10.19 5.80
C CYS A 89 -5.76 10.24 7.03
N ARG A 90 -4.49 10.67 6.88
CA ARG A 90 -3.55 10.85 8.00
C ARG A 90 -4.11 11.80 9.07
N VAL A 91 -4.53 13.01 8.66
CA VAL A 91 -5.08 14.01 9.58
C VAL A 91 -6.41 13.55 10.18
N GLY A 92 -7.27 12.91 9.38
CA GLY A 92 -8.55 12.36 9.83
C GLY A 92 -8.38 11.30 10.91
N MET A 93 -7.43 10.37 10.73
CA MET A 93 -7.09 9.36 11.73
C MET A 93 -6.52 9.97 13.01
N GLU A 94 -5.73 11.05 12.91
CA GLU A 94 -5.17 11.74 14.07
C GLU A 94 -6.24 12.51 14.88
N VAL A 95 -7.16 13.18 14.20
CA VAL A 95 -8.11 14.11 14.86
C VAL A 95 -9.43 13.43 15.22
N ALA A 96 -9.91 12.50 14.40
CA ALA A 96 -11.20 11.85 14.55
C ALA A 96 -11.19 10.39 14.01
N PRO A 97 -10.45 9.47 14.67
CA PRO A 97 -10.33 8.06 14.25
C PRO A 97 -11.66 7.29 14.26
N HIS A 98 -12.68 7.80 14.95
CA HIS A 98 -14.02 7.23 14.98
C HIS A 98 -14.82 7.52 13.70
N LEU A 99 -14.45 8.54 12.90
CA LEU A 99 -15.14 8.92 11.66
C LEU A 99 -14.67 8.10 10.46
N LYS A 100 -14.57 6.77 10.61
CA LYS A 100 -14.10 5.86 9.54
C LYS A 100 -14.96 5.91 8.28
N GLU A 101 -16.26 6.18 8.40
CA GLU A 101 -17.15 6.30 7.25
C GLU A 101 -16.71 7.41 6.28
N SER A 102 -16.17 8.51 6.80
CA SER A 102 -15.63 9.59 5.96
C SER A 102 -14.39 9.15 5.18
N LEU A 103 -13.55 8.30 5.79
CA LEU A 103 -12.37 7.71 5.14
C LEU A 103 -12.78 6.67 4.08
N ASN A 104 -13.79 5.85 4.38
CA ASN A 104 -14.37 4.92 3.41
C ASN A 104 -14.93 5.66 2.19
N LYS A 105 -15.65 6.75 2.40
CA LYS A 105 -16.13 7.62 1.30
C LYS A 105 -14.97 8.19 0.49
N ASN A 106 -13.89 8.62 1.14
CA ASN A 106 -12.69 9.09 0.46
C ASN A 106 -12.11 8.00 -0.45
N PHE A 107 -11.98 6.78 0.06
CA PHE A 107 -11.52 5.64 -0.71
C PHE A 107 -12.44 5.32 -1.90
N PHE A 108 -13.76 5.27 -1.70
CA PHE A 108 -14.69 5.01 -2.79
C PHE A 108 -14.67 6.10 -3.87
N ASP A 109 -14.54 7.37 -3.48
CA ASP A 109 -14.36 8.47 -4.42
C ASP A 109 -13.07 8.34 -5.24
N PHE A 110 -11.99 7.83 -4.62
CA PHE A 110 -10.75 7.51 -5.33
C PHE A 110 -10.99 6.42 -6.37
N LEU A 111 -11.66 5.32 -6.02
CA LEU A 111 -11.96 4.25 -6.97
C LEU A 111 -12.77 4.74 -8.19
N LEU A 112 -13.70 5.68 -8.00
CA LEU A 112 -14.47 6.27 -9.10
C LEU A 112 -13.61 7.05 -10.09
N THR A 113 -12.48 7.60 -9.63
CA THR A 113 -11.56 8.41 -10.43
C THR A 113 -10.30 7.65 -10.86
N PHE A 114 -10.11 6.41 -10.41
CA PHE A 114 -8.93 5.58 -10.66
C PHE A 114 -8.56 5.45 -12.15
N LYS A 115 -9.57 5.34 -13.02
CA LYS A 115 -9.36 5.27 -14.49
C LYS A 115 -8.61 6.47 -15.07
N GLN A 116 -8.63 7.63 -14.39
CA GLN A 116 -7.95 8.84 -14.83
C GLN A 116 -6.42 8.68 -14.85
N ILE A 117 -5.86 7.79 -14.02
CA ILE A 117 -4.42 7.47 -14.02
C ILE A 117 -3.95 7.00 -15.41
N HIS A 118 -4.84 6.33 -16.14
CA HIS A 118 -4.56 5.81 -17.48
C HIS A 118 -5.17 6.68 -18.60
N GLY A 119 -5.73 7.84 -18.26
CA GLY A 119 -6.38 8.72 -19.23
C GLY A 119 -5.40 9.50 -20.10
N ASP A 120 -5.87 9.98 -21.26
CA ASP A 120 -5.06 10.66 -22.27
C ASP A 120 -4.28 11.85 -21.72
N THR A 121 -4.84 12.59 -20.76
CA THR A 121 -4.15 13.72 -20.12
C THR A 121 -2.85 13.30 -19.46
N VAL A 122 -2.86 12.18 -18.71
CA VAL A 122 -1.67 11.66 -18.05
C VAL A 122 -0.71 11.10 -19.08
N GLN A 123 -1.20 10.31 -20.04
CA GLN A 123 -0.35 9.73 -21.08
C GLN A 123 0.38 10.80 -21.90
N ASN A 124 -0.30 11.89 -22.25
CA ASN A 124 0.29 13.02 -22.97
C ASN A 124 1.37 13.72 -22.13
N HIS A 125 1.14 13.93 -20.83
CA HIS A 125 2.17 14.52 -19.95
C HIS A 125 3.39 13.61 -19.82
N LEU A 126 3.19 12.31 -19.64
CA LEU A 126 4.27 11.32 -19.57
C LEU A 126 5.07 11.26 -20.87
N ALA A 127 4.41 11.32 -22.03
CA ALA A 127 5.05 11.35 -23.33
C ALA A 127 5.93 12.60 -23.51
N VAL A 128 5.42 13.79 -23.12
CA VAL A 128 6.19 15.05 -23.16
C VAL A 128 7.40 15.00 -22.22
N GLN A 129 7.27 14.35 -21.07
CA GLN A 129 8.33 14.25 -20.06
C GLN A 129 9.30 13.07 -20.31
N GLY A 130 9.01 12.20 -21.27
CA GLY A 130 9.81 10.99 -21.53
C GLY A 130 9.78 9.97 -20.40
N VAL A 131 8.67 9.90 -19.65
CA VAL A 131 8.52 8.98 -18.50
C VAL A 131 7.64 7.81 -18.89
N GLU A 132 8.10 6.58 -18.64
CA GLU A 132 7.30 5.38 -18.87
C GLU A 132 6.20 5.22 -17.82
N LEU A 133 5.03 4.73 -18.24
CA LEU A 133 3.90 4.46 -17.34
C LEU A 133 4.27 3.46 -16.23
N SER A 134 5.07 2.44 -16.56
CA SER A 134 5.61 1.44 -15.62
C SER A 134 6.39 2.06 -14.47
N SER A 135 7.13 3.15 -14.74
CA SER A 135 7.92 3.89 -13.74
C SER A 135 7.10 4.94 -12.99
N TYR A 136 6.02 5.43 -13.61
CA TYR A 136 5.11 6.41 -13.01
C TYR A 136 4.13 5.78 -12.00
N LEU A 137 3.57 4.61 -12.29
CA LEU A 137 2.59 3.95 -11.43
C LEU A 137 3.07 3.68 -9.99
N PRO A 138 4.33 3.26 -9.73
CA PRO A 138 4.86 3.09 -8.38
C PRO A 138 4.86 4.37 -7.53
N LEU A 139 4.84 5.57 -8.14
CA LEU A 139 4.77 6.83 -7.39
C LEU A 139 3.47 6.99 -6.58
N TYR A 140 2.42 6.24 -6.95
CA TYR A 140 1.16 6.21 -6.22
C TYR A 140 1.19 5.30 -4.99
N SER A 141 2.07 4.29 -4.96
CA SER A 141 2.07 3.26 -3.93
C SER A 141 2.14 3.82 -2.50
N PRO A 142 3.02 4.77 -2.14
CA PRO A 142 3.07 5.29 -0.77
C PRO A 142 1.76 5.93 -0.31
N ALA A 143 1.11 6.69 -1.20
CA ALA A 143 -0.16 7.34 -0.90
C ALA A 143 -1.31 6.32 -0.82
N MET A 144 -1.35 5.37 -1.75
CA MET A 144 -2.37 4.32 -1.77
C MET A 144 -2.22 3.40 -0.57
N ASP A 145 -1.03 2.90 -0.28
CA ASP A 145 -0.77 2.03 0.87
C ASP A 145 -1.24 2.71 2.17
N TRP A 146 -0.96 4.00 2.35
CA TRP A 146 -1.45 4.74 3.51
C TRP A 146 -2.98 4.84 3.57
N ILE A 147 -3.65 5.13 2.45
CA ILE A 147 -5.12 5.18 2.37
C ILE A 147 -5.69 3.80 2.70
N PHE A 148 -5.15 2.74 2.10
CA PHE A 148 -5.59 1.37 2.33
C PHE A 148 -5.34 0.91 3.77
N GLN A 149 -4.24 1.31 4.39
CA GLN A 149 -3.97 1.03 5.81
C GLN A 149 -4.97 1.75 6.73
N CYS A 150 -5.30 3.01 6.44
CA CYS A 150 -6.29 3.76 7.21
C CYS A 150 -7.67 3.11 7.18
N ILE A 151 -8.10 2.63 6.00
CA ILE A 151 -9.41 1.97 5.85
C ILE A 151 -9.41 0.53 6.37
N SER A 152 -8.28 -0.18 6.32
CA SER A 152 -8.19 -1.57 6.79
C SER A 152 -8.02 -1.69 8.30
N TYR A 153 -7.49 -0.65 8.95
CA TYR A 153 -7.24 -0.63 10.39
C TYR A 153 -8.52 -0.94 11.18
N HIS A 154 -8.56 -2.06 11.90
CA HIS A 154 -9.75 -2.59 12.60
C HIS A 154 -11.03 -2.59 11.73
N ALA A 155 -10.90 -2.84 10.43
CA ALA A 155 -12.06 -3.04 9.57
C ALA A 155 -12.62 -4.47 9.75
N PRO A 156 -13.95 -4.63 9.74
CA PRO A 156 -14.56 -5.95 9.70
C PRO A 156 -14.28 -6.61 8.34
N GLU A 157 -14.22 -7.94 8.33
CA GLU A 157 -13.82 -8.69 7.13
C GLU A 157 -14.75 -8.46 5.93
N ASN A 158 -16.05 -8.31 6.15
CA ASN A 158 -17.02 -7.98 5.10
C ASN A 158 -16.69 -6.68 4.35
N LEU A 159 -16.21 -5.66 5.06
CA LEU A 159 -15.78 -4.39 4.46
C LEU A 159 -14.51 -4.58 3.63
N LEU A 160 -13.54 -5.36 4.12
CA LEU A 160 -12.32 -5.68 3.38
C LEU A 160 -12.64 -6.44 2.09
N THR A 161 -13.54 -7.43 2.16
CA THR A 161 -14.03 -8.16 0.98
C THR A 161 -14.71 -7.22 -0.02
N GLU A 162 -15.59 -6.32 0.44
CA GLU A 162 -16.25 -5.35 -0.43
C GLU A 162 -15.23 -4.43 -1.13
N MET A 163 -14.25 -3.92 -0.37
CA MET A 163 -13.19 -3.06 -0.91
C MET A 163 -12.37 -3.78 -1.98
N MET A 164 -11.95 -5.03 -1.70
CA MET A 164 -11.22 -5.87 -2.64
C MET A 164 -12.03 -6.13 -3.91
N GLU A 165 -13.31 -6.48 -3.80
CA GLU A 165 -14.19 -6.73 -4.95
C GLU A 165 -14.40 -5.48 -5.81
N ARG A 166 -14.47 -4.30 -5.20
CA ARG A 166 -14.53 -3.04 -5.95
C ARG A 166 -13.21 -2.78 -6.69
N CYS A 167 -12.06 -3.03 -6.06
CA CYS A 167 -10.75 -2.92 -6.73
C CYS A 167 -10.64 -3.90 -7.90
N LYS A 168 -11.09 -5.13 -7.73
CA LYS A 168 -11.06 -6.18 -8.76
C LYS A 168 -11.83 -5.80 -10.02
N LYS A 169 -12.98 -5.13 -9.88
CA LYS A 169 -13.84 -4.72 -11.01
C LYS A 169 -13.26 -3.58 -11.86
N LEU A 170 -12.21 -2.91 -11.40
CA LEU A 170 -11.58 -1.83 -12.15
C LEU A 170 -10.56 -2.39 -13.16
N GLY A 171 -10.50 -1.78 -14.35
CA GLY A 171 -9.44 -2.07 -15.31
C GLY A 171 -8.08 -1.56 -14.81
N ASN A 172 -6.98 -2.20 -15.23
CA ASN A 172 -5.62 -1.87 -14.80
C ASN A 172 -5.45 -1.81 -13.27
N ASN A 173 -6.11 -2.73 -12.56
CA ASN A 173 -6.17 -2.79 -11.11
C ASN A 173 -4.89 -3.31 -10.43
N ALA A 174 -3.84 -3.66 -11.18
CA ALA A 174 -2.58 -4.18 -10.64
C ALA A 174 -2.04 -3.31 -9.48
N LEU A 175 -2.03 -1.99 -9.64
CA LEU A 175 -1.62 -1.06 -8.59
C LEU A 175 -2.53 -1.12 -7.34
N LEU A 176 -3.84 -1.28 -7.52
CA LEU A 176 -4.80 -1.46 -6.42
C LEU A 176 -4.56 -2.80 -5.71
N LEU A 177 -4.34 -3.88 -6.46
CA LEU A 177 -4.06 -5.20 -5.90
C LEU A 177 -2.77 -5.18 -5.06
N ASN A 178 -1.74 -4.48 -5.51
CA ASN A 178 -0.52 -4.29 -4.73
C ASN A 178 -0.82 -3.59 -3.39
N SER A 179 -1.64 -2.54 -3.43
CA SER A 179 -2.00 -1.76 -2.23
C SER A 179 -2.86 -2.58 -1.27
N VAL A 180 -3.78 -3.41 -1.78
CA VAL A 180 -4.56 -4.39 -0.99
C VAL A 180 -3.61 -5.34 -0.25
N MET A 181 -2.67 -5.97 -0.96
CA MET A 181 -1.72 -6.90 -0.36
C MET A 181 -0.78 -6.22 0.64
N SER A 182 -0.46 -4.95 0.46
CA SER A 182 0.45 -4.22 1.35
C SER A 182 -0.22 -3.73 2.64
N ALA A 183 -1.54 -3.54 2.63
CA ALA A 183 -2.26 -2.87 3.71
C ALA A 183 -3.25 -3.76 4.47
N PHE A 184 -3.73 -4.85 3.87
CA PHE A 184 -4.68 -5.74 4.52
C PHE A 184 -3.92 -6.73 5.41
N ARG A 185 -4.65 -7.36 6.34
CA ARG A 185 -4.06 -8.37 7.24
C ARG A 185 -3.57 -9.56 6.43
N ALA A 186 -2.38 -10.08 6.75
CA ALA A 186 -1.76 -11.18 6.02
C ALA A 186 -2.65 -12.43 5.97
N GLU A 187 -3.41 -12.73 7.02
CA GLU A 187 -4.32 -13.88 7.07
C GLU A 187 -5.47 -13.74 6.05
N PHE A 188 -5.94 -12.52 5.80
CA PHE A 188 -6.97 -12.26 4.80
C PHE A 188 -6.45 -12.56 3.38
N ILE A 189 -5.18 -12.22 3.12
CA ILE A 189 -4.51 -12.46 1.84
C ILE A 189 -4.17 -13.95 1.69
N ALA A 190 -3.57 -14.56 2.71
CA ALA A 190 -3.11 -15.95 2.70
C ALA A 190 -4.25 -16.95 2.47
N THR A 191 -5.41 -16.73 3.11
CA THR A 191 -6.62 -17.54 2.91
C THR A 191 -7.20 -17.46 1.49
N ARG A 192 -6.81 -16.45 0.70
CA ARG A 192 -7.31 -16.16 -0.66
C ARG A 192 -6.18 -16.15 -1.69
N SER A 193 -5.06 -16.80 -1.40
CA SER A 193 -3.85 -16.74 -2.22
C SER A 193 -4.07 -17.15 -3.67
N LEU A 194 -4.86 -18.21 -3.90
CA LEU A 194 -5.18 -18.67 -5.25
C LEU A 194 -6.00 -17.64 -6.03
N ASP A 195 -6.94 -16.95 -5.38
CA ASP A 195 -7.70 -15.85 -5.98
C ASP A 195 -6.77 -14.70 -6.37
N PHE A 196 -5.83 -14.32 -5.49
CA PHE A 196 -4.82 -13.31 -5.80
C PHE A 196 -3.93 -13.73 -6.97
N ILE A 197 -3.47 -14.97 -7.03
CA ILE A 197 -2.70 -15.48 -8.16
C ILE A 197 -3.50 -15.38 -9.48
N GLY A 198 -4.79 -15.73 -9.46
CA GLY A 198 -5.68 -15.56 -10.60
C GLY A 198 -5.74 -14.11 -11.06
N MET A 199 -6.02 -13.19 -10.12
CA MET A 199 -6.09 -11.75 -10.40
C MET A 199 -4.77 -11.17 -10.93
N ILE A 200 -3.62 -11.58 -10.39
CA ILE A 200 -2.29 -11.12 -10.83
C ILE A 200 -2.01 -11.57 -12.28
N LYS A 201 -2.42 -12.79 -12.65
CA LYS A 201 -2.22 -13.31 -14.01
C LYS A 201 -3.05 -12.55 -15.04
N GLU A 202 -4.27 -12.15 -14.68
CA GLU A 202 -5.19 -11.38 -15.51
C GLU A 202 -4.75 -9.92 -15.71
N CYS A 203 -3.81 -9.41 -14.91
CA CYS A 203 -3.28 -8.06 -15.07
C CYS A 203 -2.54 -7.88 -16.42
N SER A 204 -2.63 -6.69 -17.01
CA SER A 204 -1.89 -6.31 -18.22
C SER A 204 -0.37 -6.24 -17.96
N GLU A 205 0.44 -6.62 -18.95
CA GLU A 205 1.90 -6.47 -18.90
C GLU A 205 2.37 -5.02 -19.11
N ALA A 206 1.55 -4.18 -19.76
CA ALA A 206 1.85 -2.76 -19.97
C ALA A 206 1.57 -1.86 -18.74
N GLY A 207 1.09 -2.46 -17.65
CA GLY A 207 0.71 -1.77 -16.41
C GLY A 207 1.75 -1.88 -15.30
N PHE A 208 1.27 -1.92 -14.06
CA PHE A 208 2.12 -2.09 -12.88
C PHE A 208 2.85 -3.45 -12.93
N PRO A 209 4.16 -3.51 -12.62
CA PRO A 209 4.96 -4.72 -12.81
C PRO A 209 4.43 -5.94 -12.03
N LYS A 210 4.21 -7.06 -12.74
CA LYS A 210 3.70 -8.31 -12.13
C LYS A 210 4.64 -8.89 -11.07
N HIS A 211 5.95 -8.73 -11.22
CA HIS A 211 6.92 -9.24 -10.25
C HIS A 211 6.70 -8.61 -8.86
N LEU A 212 6.36 -7.32 -8.80
CA LEU A 212 6.04 -6.63 -7.54
C LEU A 212 4.80 -7.24 -6.86
N LEU A 213 3.79 -7.65 -7.64
CA LEU A 213 2.60 -8.31 -7.11
C LEU A 213 2.91 -9.69 -6.53
N PHE A 214 3.70 -10.50 -7.24
CA PHE A 214 4.14 -11.80 -6.72
C PHE A 214 5.03 -11.67 -5.49
N ARG A 215 5.89 -10.65 -5.45
CA ARG A 215 6.68 -10.32 -4.26
C ARG A 215 5.79 -9.95 -3.07
N SER A 216 4.83 -9.05 -3.27
CA SER A 216 3.85 -8.64 -2.24
C SER A 216 3.01 -9.81 -1.72
N LEU A 217 2.59 -10.72 -2.61
CA LEU A 217 1.90 -11.94 -2.21
C LEU A 217 2.80 -12.84 -1.35
N GLY A 218 4.03 -13.08 -1.80
CA GLY A 218 5.00 -13.89 -1.06
C GLY A 218 5.28 -13.33 0.34
N LEU A 219 5.35 -12.00 0.50
CA LEU A 219 5.57 -11.36 1.80
C LEU A 219 4.41 -11.64 2.76
N ASN A 220 3.17 -11.61 2.26
CA ASN A 220 2.00 -11.98 3.07
C ASN A 220 2.04 -13.44 3.48
N LEU A 221 2.49 -14.34 2.59
CA LEU A 221 2.61 -15.78 2.88
C LEU A 221 3.75 -16.11 3.84
N ALA A 222 4.76 -15.25 3.95
CA ALA A 222 5.77 -15.36 5.00
C ALA A 222 5.20 -15.04 6.39
N LEU A 223 4.24 -14.11 6.44
CA LEU A 223 3.61 -13.65 7.68
C LEU A 223 2.43 -14.53 8.14
N ALA A 224 1.69 -15.12 7.20
CA ALA A 224 0.52 -15.95 7.50
C ALA A 224 0.42 -17.17 6.57
N ASP A 225 0.06 -18.31 7.15
CA ASP A 225 -0.01 -19.57 6.42
C ASP A 225 -1.31 -19.66 5.58
N PRO A 226 -1.23 -20.04 4.29
CA PRO A 226 -2.41 -20.36 3.50
C PRO A 226 -2.96 -21.77 3.88
N PRO A 227 -4.18 -22.12 3.42
CA PRO A 227 -4.76 -23.45 3.62
C PRO A 227 -3.82 -24.56 3.14
N GLU A 228 -3.67 -25.63 3.93
CA GLU A 228 -2.64 -26.66 3.67
C GLU A 228 -2.78 -27.32 2.30
N GLY A 229 -4.03 -27.58 1.88
CA GLY A 229 -4.35 -28.19 0.58
C GLY A 229 -3.94 -27.33 -0.61
N ASP A 230 -3.87 -26.01 -0.44
CA ASP A 230 -3.58 -25.06 -1.52
C ASP A 230 -2.07 -24.81 -1.66
N ARG A 231 -1.27 -25.15 -0.63
CA ARG A 231 0.13 -24.72 -0.51
C ARG A 231 0.96 -25.02 -1.75
N LEU A 232 0.90 -26.27 -2.23
CA LEU A 232 1.65 -26.75 -3.39
C LEU A 232 1.20 -26.06 -4.68
N GLN A 233 -0.12 -25.87 -4.84
CA GLN A 233 -0.67 -25.18 -6.01
C GLN A 233 -0.24 -23.71 -6.03
N ILE A 234 -0.26 -23.03 -4.88
CA ILE A 234 0.22 -21.65 -4.71
C ILE A 234 1.68 -21.53 -5.17
N LEU A 235 2.57 -22.40 -4.67
CA LEU A 235 3.98 -22.40 -5.07
C LEU A 235 4.13 -22.61 -6.57
N ASN A 236 3.50 -23.66 -7.12
CA ASN A 236 3.62 -23.99 -8.53
C ASN A 236 3.12 -22.86 -9.44
N GLU A 237 1.98 -22.26 -9.13
CA GLU A 237 1.39 -21.21 -9.95
C GLU A 237 2.16 -19.89 -9.88
N ALA A 238 2.74 -19.55 -8.73
CA ALA A 238 3.64 -18.39 -8.61
C ALA A 238 4.98 -18.64 -9.31
N TRP A 239 5.61 -19.80 -9.06
CA TRP A 239 6.94 -20.11 -9.60
C TRP A 239 6.95 -20.20 -11.13
N LYS A 240 5.85 -20.66 -11.75
CA LYS A 240 5.65 -20.62 -13.22
C LYS A 240 5.81 -19.23 -13.83
N VAL A 241 5.54 -18.17 -13.07
CA VAL A 241 5.70 -16.79 -13.52
C VAL A 241 7.07 -16.26 -13.12
N ILE A 242 7.50 -16.48 -11.88
CA ILE A 242 8.77 -15.98 -11.35
C ILE A 242 9.97 -16.50 -12.16
N THR A 243 10.00 -17.80 -12.50
CA THR A 243 11.07 -18.41 -13.31
C THR A 243 11.17 -17.88 -14.75
N LYS A 244 10.21 -17.07 -15.21
CA LYS A 244 10.23 -16.45 -16.54
C LYS A 244 10.74 -15.01 -16.51
N LEU A 245 11.05 -14.47 -15.33
CA LEU A 245 11.59 -13.12 -15.19
C LEU A 245 13.00 -13.07 -15.78
N LYS A 246 13.20 -12.17 -16.74
CA LYS A 246 14.49 -12.02 -17.45
C LYS A 246 15.45 -11.09 -16.74
N ASN A 247 14.93 -10.10 -16.02
CA ASN A 247 15.75 -9.18 -15.25
C ASN A 247 16.20 -9.91 -13.96
N PRO A 248 17.51 -10.06 -13.71
CA PRO A 248 18.00 -10.78 -12.53
C PRO A 248 17.57 -10.14 -11.20
N GLN A 249 17.47 -8.82 -11.15
CA GLN A 249 17.05 -8.08 -9.96
C GLN A 249 15.57 -8.33 -9.64
N ASP A 250 14.69 -8.21 -10.64
CA ASP A 250 13.26 -8.51 -10.47
C ASP A 250 13.04 -9.97 -10.04
N TYR A 251 13.83 -10.89 -10.61
CA TYR A 251 13.80 -12.31 -10.29
C TYR A 251 14.20 -12.55 -8.83
N ILE A 252 15.38 -12.07 -8.42
CA ILE A 252 15.92 -12.38 -7.10
C ILE A 252 15.10 -11.75 -5.98
N ASP A 253 14.54 -10.55 -6.20
CA ASP A 253 13.66 -9.88 -5.23
C ASP A 253 12.36 -10.66 -5.00
N CYS A 254 11.89 -11.44 -5.99
CA CYS A 254 10.78 -12.39 -5.80
C CYS A 254 11.27 -13.69 -5.16
N ALA A 255 12.34 -14.28 -5.70
CA ALA A 255 12.87 -15.56 -5.25
C ALA A 255 13.27 -15.53 -3.77
N GLU A 256 13.82 -14.41 -3.27
CA GLU A 256 14.16 -14.21 -1.86
C GLU A 256 12.97 -14.42 -0.92
N VAL A 257 11.82 -13.85 -1.30
CA VAL A 257 10.59 -13.91 -0.52
C VAL A 257 9.97 -15.30 -0.62
N TRP A 258 9.88 -15.84 -1.83
CA TRP A 258 9.26 -17.15 -2.08
C TRP A 258 10.09 -18.32 -1.56
N ALA A 259 11.42 -18.17 -1.45
CA ALA A 259 12.27 -19.17 -0.79
C ALA A 259 11.88 -19.39 0.67
N GLU A 260 11.42 -18.35 1.38
CA GLU A 260 10.93 -18.48 2.75
C GLU A 260 9.69 -19.38 2.83
N TYR A 261 8.73 -19.10 1.96
CA TYR A 261 7.51 -19.88 1.83
C TYR A 261 7.82 -21.34 1.48
N THR A 262 8.76 -21.58 0.56
CA THR A 262 9.19 -22.94 0.21
C THR A 262 9.84 -23.65 1.40
N CYS A 263 10.73 -22.97 2.14
CA CYS A 263 11.43 -23.54 3.28
C CYS A 263 10.49 -23.87 4.45
N ARG A 264 9.45 -23.05 4.67
CA ARG A 264 8.50 -23.21 5.78
C ARG A 264 7.53 -24.38 5.58
N HIS A 265 7.17 -24.69 4.35
CA HIS A 265 6.04 -25.59 4.05
C HIS A 265 6.40 -26.87 3.30
N PHE A 266 7.57 -26.95 2.69
CA PHE A 266 7.92 -28.05 1.82
C PHE A 266 9.18 -28.78 2.25
N THR A 267 9.43 -29.88 1.56
CA THR A 267 10.58 -30.73 1.84
C THR A 267 11.82 -30.21 1.14
N LYS A 268 12.94 -30.89 1.42
CA LYS A 268 14.23 -30.66 0.77
C LYS A 268 14.14 -30.69 -0.76
N ARG A 269 13.22 -31.48 -1.33
CA ARG A 269 13.07 -31.59 -2.79
C ARG A 269 12.66 -30.27 -3.43
N GLU A 270 11.62 -29.63 -2.91
CA GLU A 270 11.10 -28.37 -3.46
C GLU A 270 12.09 -27.22 -3.22
N VAL A 271 12.71 -27.18 -2.03
CA VAL A 271 13.74 -26.19 -1.70
C VAL A 271 14.94 -26.30 -2.65
N ASN A 272 15.44 -27.51 -2.90
CA ASN A 272 16.54 -27.72 -3.84
C ASN A 272 16.17 -27.31 -5.27
N THR A 273 14.92 -27.53 -5.68
CA THR A 273 14.43 -27.11 -7.00
C THR A 273 14.46 -25.60 -7.14
N VAL A 274 14.01 -24.87 -6.12
CA VAL A 274 14.06 -23.40 -6.06
C VAL A 274 15.50 -22.89 -6.05
N LEU A 275 16.38 -23.46 -5.23
CA LEU A 275 17.79 -23.05 -5.16
C LEU A 275 18.54 -23.30 -6.47
N ALA A 276 18.31 -24.44 -7.13
CA ALA A 276 18.90 -24.74 -8.43
C ALA A 276 18.44 -23.73 -9.50
N ASP A 277 17.16 -23.34 -9.48
CA ASP A 277 16.64 -22.31 -10.37
C ASP A 277 17.28 -20.94 -10.09
N ILE A 278 17.50 -20.58 -8.82
CA ILE A 278 18.18 -19.34 -8.45
C ILE A 278 19.62 -19.33 -8.97
N ILE A 279 20.38 -20.41 -8.80
CA ILE A 279 21.74 -20.52 -9.33
C ILE A 279 21.72 -20.31 -10.85
N LYS A 280 20.79 -20.98 -11.56
CA LYS A 280 20.65 -20.86 -13.01
C LYS A 280 20.37 -19.43 -13.47
N HIS A 281 19.58 -18.66 -12.73
CA HIS A 281 19.23 -17.29 -13.11
C HIS A 281 20.29 -16.25 -12.72
N MET A 282 21.02 -16.47 -11.62
CA MET A 282 21.99 -15.50 -11.09
C MET A 282 23.42 -15.71 -11.58
N THR A 283 23.75 -16.89 -12.12
CA THR A 283 25.09 -17.20 -12.64
C THR A 283 25.42 -16.47 -13.96
N PRO A 284 24.51 -16.39 -14.96
CA PRO A 284 24.76 -15.66 -16.19
C PRO A 284 25.20 -14.22 -15.91
N ASP A 285 26.20 -13.76 -16.66
CA ASP A 285 26.78 -12.42 -16.55
C ASP A 285 27.24 -12.01 -15.14
N ARG A 286 27.42 -12.99 -14.24
CA ARG A 286 27.73 -12.77 -12.81
C ARG A 286 26.72 -11.87 -12.09
N ALA A 287 25.44 -11.94 -12.47
CA ALA A 287 24.38 -11.14 -11.86
C ALA A 287 24.27 -11.30 -10.33
N PHE A 288 24.76 -12.41 -9.77
CA PHE A 288 24.86 -12.62 -8.32
C PHE A 288 25.68 -11.54 -7.59
N GLU A 289 26.62 -10.85 -8.26
CA GLU A 289 27.49 -9.85 -7.63
C GLU A 289 26.73 -8.63 -7.11
N ASP A 290 25.68 -8.25 -7.81
CA ASP A 290 24.83 -7.12 -7.44
C ASP A 290 23.74 -7.52 -6.42
N SER A 291 23.62 -8.82 -6.09
CA SER A 291 22.51 -9.37 -5.30
C SER A 291 22.96 -10.21 -4.10
N TYR A 292 24.18 -10.00 -3.61
CA TYR A 292 24.68 -10.68 -2.40
C TYR A 292 23.76 -10.54 -1.18
N PRO A 293 23.13 -9.39 -0.87
CA PRO A 293 22.22 -9.27 0.26
C PRO A 293 21.04 -10.25 0.20
N GLN A 294 20.39 -10.36 -0.96
CA GLN A 294 19.26 -11.25 -1.20
C GLN A 294 19.69 -12.72 -1.12
N LEU A 295 20.83 -13.07 -1.73
CA LEU A 295 21.37 -14.43 -1.67
C LEU A 295 21.72 -14.83 -0.23
N GLN A 296 22.33 -13.93 0.54
CA GLN A 296 22.62 -14.18 1.95
C GLN A 296 21.32 -14.36 2.76
N SER A 297 20.29 -13.56 2.47
CA SER A 297 18.96 -13.69 3.08
C SER A 297 18.34 -15.06 2.79
N ILE A 298 18.38 -15.53 1.53
CA ILE A 298 17.92 -16.86 1.14
C ILE A 298 18.63 -17.96 1.94
N ILE A 299 19.97 -17.92 2.00
CA ILE A 299 20.75 -18.92 2.73
C ILE A 299 20.41 -18.91 4.22
N LYS A 300 20.24 -17.72 4.83
CA LYS A 300 19.80 -17.61 6.24
C LYS A 300 18.44 -18.28 6.46
N LYS A 301 17.48 -18.08 5.55
CA LYS A 301 16.16 -18.71 5.62
C LYS A 301 16.24 -20.23 5.50
N VAL A 302 17.05 -20.74 4.58
CA VAL A 302 17.26 -22.20 4.46
C VAL A 302 17.87 -22.77 5.75
N ILE A 303 18.92 -22.13 6.29
CA ILE A 303 19.57 -22.60 7.53
C ILE A 303 18.61 -22.55 8.73
N ALA A 304 17.73 -21.55 8.80
CA ALA A 304 16.75 -21.41 9.87
C ALA A 304 15.73 -22.56 9.88
N HIS A 305 15.40 -23.13 8.72
CA HIS A 305 14.40 -24.20 8.59
C HIS A 305 15.02 -25.61 8.44
N PHE A 306 16.28 -25.72 8.01
CA PHE A 306 16.97 -26.99 7.80
C PHE A 306 18.26 -27.05 8.63
N HIS A 307 18.22 -27.81 9.73
CA HIS A 307 19.34 -27.95 10.67
C HIS A 307 20.35 -29.06 10.33
N ASP A 308 20.05 -29.88 9.32
CA ASP A 308 20.91 -30.98 8.88
C ASP A 308 21.88 -30.49 7.79
N PHE A 309 23.02 -29.97 8.23
CA PHE A 309 24.07 -29.39 7.36
C PHE A 309 24.68 -30.40 6.38
N SER A 310 24.75 -31.68 6.74
CA SER A 310 25.17 -32.78 5.85
C SER A 310 24.36 -32.82 4.55
N VAL A 311 23.10 -32.40 4.62
CA VAL A 311 22.18 -32.42 3.49
C VAL A 311 22.21 -31.10 2.73
N LEU A 312 22.46 -29.96 3.38
CA LEU A 312 22.68 -28.64 2.74
C LEU A 312 23.87 -28.65 1.75
N PHE A 313 24.95 -29.37 2.06
CA PHE A 313 26.10 -29.49 1.14
C PHE A 313 25.90 -30.52 0.01
N SER A 314 24.92 -31.42 0.14
CA SER A 314 24.48 -32.28 -0.99
C SER A 314 23.59 -31.55 -2.00
N VAL A 315 23.11 -30.36 -1.66
CA VAL A 315 22.30 -29.48 -2.53
C VAL A 315 23.14 -28.86 -3.65
N VAL A 316 24.45 -28.71 -3.44
CA VAL A 316 25.37 -28.06 -4.39
C VAL A 316 26.05 -29.06 -5.34
N SER A 317 26.17 -30.34 -4.95
CA SER A 317 26.87 -31.38 -5.73
C SER A 317 26.13 -31.86 -7.00
N SER A 318 25.09 -31.15 -7.44
CA SER A 318 24.32 -31.44 -8.66
C SER A 318 24.55 -30.38 -9.75
N THR A 319 25.76 -29.85 -9.85
CA THR A 319 26.21 -29.09 -11.03
C THR A 319 27.50 -29.74 -11.55
N PRO A 320 27.58 -30.09 -12.85
CA PRO A 320 28.75 -30.73 -13.44
C PRO A 320 29.97 -29.80 -13.52
#